data_AF-A0A8B6BWX1-F1
#
_entry.id   AF-A0A8B6BWX1-F1
#
_cell.length_a   1.000
_cell.length_b   1.000
_cell.length_c   1.000
_cell.angle_alpha   90.00
_cell.angle_beta   90.00
_cell.angle_gamma   90.00
#
_symmetry.space_group_name_H-M   'P 1'
#
loop_
_entity.id
_entity.type
_entity.pdbx_description
1 polymer ?
#
loop_
_entity_poly.entity_id
_entity_poly.type
_entity_poly.pdbx_seq_one_letter_code
_entity_poly.pdbx_strand_id
1 'polypeptide(L)'
;MINNTINVLQEPSEQEKRQKQFEINLRQVLKNQAKIGHLRKIYFIHNTKNTDKVFEAIRKEISREAVDMQDWNKVCPLKWLLFQQVLLKLKDSNVPVSSTKALLKIAKHTDINISEDHELKECLQYCHDIGSVVYFDEENLADYVILDPKWLINAFRCFFSDTIENVIKVSNDWQQLTNTGLLTDGLISRLFSKKPELKFEDNKVHLIEVMKRFDFIVNLRNSTAFYMPCMIKTCSLSEVQRQFSDGSQPFYKTSWICLEFKFLPPVFFNHIIAWYIKQYQVSVITKKGIRSKTNALYRQVGVFDLDQSSYERLVVCEGPNTIALQVWNSRVSNTTYGNLVSELFRFVELVRKRYNLYISYTNTFTCKDGDFKINRQTIESLLSTKYRCLEHKTDHLSGELIQPWNFTLHVK
;
A
#
# COMPACT_ATOMS: atom_id res chain seq x y z
N MET A 1 -39.37 -5.57 60.52
CA MET A 1 -39.77 -4.44 59.66
C MET A 1 -38.69 -4.26 58.61
N ILE A 2 -39.04 -4.52 57.35
CA ILE A 2 -38.13 -4.49 56.20
C ILE A 2 -38.10 -3.05 55.68
N ASN A 3 -36.96 -2.36 55.80
CA ASN A 3 -36.79 -1.06 55.17
C ASN A 3 -36.29 -1.25 53.73
N ASN A 4 -37.23 -1.14 52.80
CA ASN A 4 -37.00 -1.00 51.37
C ASN A 4 -36.43 0.39 51.06
N THR A 5 -35.14 0.49 50.81
CA THR A 5 -34.55 1.67 50.18
C THR A 5 -34.76 1.57 48.68
N ILE A 6 -35.79 2.26 48.18
CA ILE A 6 -36.07 2.41 46.74
C ILE A 6 -34.98 3.31 46.14
N ASN A 7 -34.12 2.75 45.29
CA ASN A 7 -33.18 3.49 44.44
C ASN A 7 -33.98 4.31 43.41
N VAL A 8 -34.13 5.61 43.64
CA VAL A 8 -34.63 6.55 42.63
C VAL A 8 -33.52 6.79 41.61
N LEU A 9 -33.71 6.29 40.39
CA LEU A 9 -32.81 6.54 39.25
C LEU A 9 -32.91 8.03 38.85
N GLN A 10 -31.85 8.80 39.07
CA GLN A 10 -31.75 10.19 38.61
C GLN A 10 -31.76 10.27 37.08
N GLU A 11 -32.45 11.28 36.53
CA GLU A 11 -32.47 11.52 35.09
C GLU A 11 -31.07 11.83 34.54
N PRO A 12 -30.72 11.33 33.33
CA PRO A 12 -29.43 11.61 32.72
C PRO A 12 -29.28 13.10 32.39
N SER A 13 -28.10 13.63 32.65
CA SER A 13 -27.74 15.00 32.28
C SER A 13 -27.83 15.22 30.76
N GLU A 14 -28.06 16.47 30.33
CA GLU A 14 -28.03 16.84 28.90
C GLU A 14 -26.73 16.43 28.19
N GLN A 15 -25.62 16.43 28.92
CA GLN A 15 -24.32 15.97 28.43
C GLN A 15 -24.35 14.46 28.11
N GLU A 16 -24.90 13.63 29.00
CA GLU A 16 -25.03 12.18 28.79
C GLU A 16 -25.99 11.85 27.66
N LYS A 17 -27.07 12.63 27.50
CA LYS A 17 -27.99 12.50 26.36
C LYS A 17 -27.27 12.74 25.03
N ARG A 18 -26.45 13.81 24.94
CA ARG A 18 -25.65 14.12 23.73
C ARG A 18 -24.62 13.03 23.43
N GLN A 19 -23.95 12.51 24.44
CA GLN A 19 -22.98 11.41 24.29
C GLN A 19 -23.67 10.16 23.74
N LYS A 20 -24.79 9.73 24.34
CA LYS A 20 -25.58 8.59 23.85
C LYS A 20 -26.05 8.80 22.41
N GLN A 21 -26.56 10.00 22.08
CA GLN A 21 -26.99 10.31 20.73
C GLN A 21 -25.84 10.22 19.72
N PHE A 22 -24.64 10.70 20.09
CA PHE A 22 -23.46 10.58 19.24
C PHE A 22 -23.10 9.11 18.97
N GLU A 23 -23.10 8.26 20.00
CA GLU A 23 -22.81 6.83 19.82
C GLU A 23 -23.83 6.14 18.91
N ILE A 24 -25.12 6.45 19.06
CA ILE A 24 -26.19 5.94 18.18
C ILE A 24 -25.95 6.37 16.74
N ASN A 25 -25.70 7.66 16.51
CA ASN A 25 -25.44 8.22 15.19
C ASN A 25 -24.20 7.57 14.55
N LEU A 26 -23.12 7.43 15.30
CA LEU A 26 -21.90 6.80 14.81
C LEU A 26 -22.15 5.33 14.43
N ARG A 27 -22.84 4.56 15.27
CA ARG A 27 -23.20 3.17 14.97
C ARG A 27 -24.10 3.06 13.73
N GLN A 28 -25.04 3.98 13.55
CA GLN A 28 -25.87 4.03 12.35
C GLN A 28 -25.05 4.30 11.08
N VAL A 29 -24.15 5.29 11.12
CA VAL A 29 -23.23 5.59 10.01
C VAL A 29 -22.36 4.38 9.66
N LEU A 30 -21.93 3.64 10.67
CA LEU A 30 -21.05 2.48 10.49
C LEU A 30 -21.77 1.16 10.23
N LYS A 31 -23.11 1.08 10.34
CA LYS A 31 -23.88 -0.17 10.39
C LYS A 31 -23.55 -1.17 9.28
N ASN A 32 -23.28 -0.68 8.07
CA ASN A 32 -22.98 -1.51 6.90
C ASN A 32 -21.52 -1.38 6.43
N GLN A 33 -20.64 -0.83 7.27
CA GLN A 33 -19.24 -0.64 6.94
C GLN A 33 -18.39 -1.67 7.67
N ALA A 34 -17.47 -2.34 6.97
CA ALA A 34 -16.54 -3.30 7.58
C ALA A 34 -15.79 -2.71 8.78
N LYS A 35 -15.56 -1.39 8.77
CA LYS A 35 -14.87 -0.66 9.84
C LYS A 35 -15.60 -0.62 11.18
N ILE A 36 -16.90 -0.96 11.25
CA ILE A 36 -17.60 -1.10 12.53
C ILE A 36 -16.95 -2.15 13.43
N GLY A 37 -16.37 -3.20 12.82
CA GLY A 37 -15.62 -4.24 13.53
C GLY A 37 -14.31 -3.74 14.14
N HIS A 38 -13.84 -2.54 13.82
CA HIS A 38 -12.67 -1.90 14.44
C HIS A 38 -13.05 -0.92 15.55
N LEU A 39 -14.33 -0.54 15.69
CA LEU A 39 -14.78 0.34 16.76
C LEU A 39 -14.92 -0.46 18.06
N ARG A 40 -13.98 -0.29 19.00
CA ARG A 40 -14.00 -0.96 20.31
C ARG A 40 -14.83 -0.18 21.32
N LYS A 41 -14.40 1.04 21.64
CA LYS A 41 -14.98 1.86 22.71
C LYS A 41 -14.82 3.34 22.38
N ILE A 42 -15.71 4.16 22.93
CA ILE A 42 -15.73 5.61 22.70
C ILE A 42 -15.47 6.29 24.05
N TYR A 43 -14.55 7.25 24.06
CA TYR A 43 -14.21 8.03 25.24
C TYR A 43 -14.48 9.51 24.97
N PHE A 44 -15.23 10.16 25.86
CA PHE A 44 -15.55 11.59 25.75
C PHE A 44 -14.64 12.40 26.66
N ILE A 45 -13.64 13.08 26.07
CA ILE A 45 -12.63 13.85 26.78
C ILE A 45 -13.03 15.33 26.80
N HIS A 46 -12.95 15.96 27.97
CA HIS A 46 -13.18 17.39 28.17
C HIS A 46 -11.86 18.12 28.41
N ASN A 47 -11.47 19.01 27.50
CA ASN A 47 -10.19 19.73 27.59
C ASN A 47 -10.14 20.79 28.71
N THR A 48 -11.25 21.05 29.40
CA THR A 48 -11.38 22.12 30.41
C THR A 48 -11.71 21.62 31.83
N LYS A 49 -12.00 20.33 32.00
CA LYS A 49 -12.29 19.73 33.31
C LYS A 49 -11.15 18.77 33.68
N ASN A 50 -10.95 18.54 34.98
CA ASN A 50 -10.04 17.49 35.41
C ASN A 50 -10.58 16.13 34.92
N THR A 51 -10.00 15.66 33.83
CA THR A 51 -10.39 14.50 33.03
C THR A 51 -9.65 13.24 33.46
N ASP A 52 -8.95 13.28 34.60
CA ASP A 52 -8.15 12.18 35.11
C ASP A 52 -8.93 10.86 35.15
N LYS A 53 -10.23 10.86 35.49
CA LYS A 53 -11.04 9.62 35.48
C LYS A 53 -11.18 8.98 34.10
N VAL A 54 -11.30 9.78 33.04
CA VAL A 54 -11.40 9.28 31.65
C VAL A 54 -10.04 8.80 31.18
N PHE A 55 -8.97 9.53 31.49
CA PHE A 55 -7.61 9.09 31.17
C PHE A 55 -7.21 7.82 31.91
N GLU A 56 -7.59 7.67 33.18
CA GLU A 56 -7.43 6.42 33.93
C GLU A 56 -8.20 5.26 33.29
N ALA A 57 -9.43 5.50 32.82
CA ALA A 57 -10.18 4.48 32.09
C ALA A 57 -9.48 4.08 30.78
N ILE A 58 -8.93 5.06 30.04
CA ILE A 58 -8.15 4.81 28.82
C ILE A 58 -6.88 4.02 29.14
N ARG A 59 -6.10 4.40 30.18
CA ARG A 59 -4.89 3.70 30.61
C ARG A 59 -5.19 2.25 30.96
N LYS A 60 -6.22 2.00 31.78
CA LYS A 60 -6.65 0.65 32.16
C LYS A 60 -7.05 -0.18 30.95
N GLU A 61 -7.77 0.42 30.00
CA GLU A 61 -8.15 -0.27 28.77
C GLU A 61 -6.91 -0.62 27.92
N ILE A 62 -6.00 0.33 27.70
CA ILE A 62 -4.74 0.08 26.98
C ILE A 62 -3.95 -1.04 27.65
N SER A 63 -3.81 -1.01 28.98
CA SER A 63 -3.13 -2.07 29.72
C SER A 63 -3.81 -3.43 29.56
N ARG A 64 -5.15 -3.49 29.58
CA ARG A 64 -5.89 -4.72 29.37
C ARG A 64 -5.67 -5.27 27.96
N GLU A 65 -5.84 -4.44 26.94
CA GLU A 65 -5.63 -4.84 25.54
C GLU A 65 -4.18 -5.26 25.29
N ALA A 66 -3.20 -4.60 25.93
CA ALA A 66 -1.78 -4.95 25.81
C ALA A 66 -1.49 -6.35 26.36
N VAL A 67 -2.15 -6.76 27.46
CA VAL A 67 -2.01 -8.12 28.04
C VAL A 67 -2.57 -9.20 27.11
N ASP A 68 -3.60 -8.88 26.34
CA ASP A 68 -4.23 -9.79 25.37
C ASP A 68 -3.47 -9.85 24.02
N MET A 69 -2.45 -9.01 23.82
CA MET A 69 -1.63 -9.06 22.60
C MET A 69 -0.83 -10.35 22.54
N GLN A 70 -0.72 -10.92 21.33
CA GLN A 70 -0.01 -12.18 21.10
C GLN A 70 1.46 -12.14 21.55
N ASP A 71 2.08 -10.97 21.58
CA ASP A 71 3.48 -10.79 21.96
C ASP A 71 3.70 -10.54 23.45
N TRP A 72 2.62 -10.37 24.23
CA TRP A 72 2.72 -10.17 25.67
C TRP A 72 3.22 -11.43 26.38
N ASN A 73 4.06 -11.27 27.42
CA ASN A 73 4.69 -12.36 28.17
C ASN A 73 5.51 -13.36 27.33
N LYS A 74 5.85 -13.05 26.08
CA LYS A 74 6.81 -13.87 25.32
C LYS A 74 8.19 -13.81 25.97
N VAL A 75 8.80 -14.98 26.13
CA VAL A 75 10.16 -15.09 26.67
C VAL A 75 11.15 -14.54 25.64
N CYS A 76 12.00 -13.61 26.07
CA CYS A 76 13.06 -13.03 25.26
C CYS A 76 14.42 -13.33 25.93
N PRO A 77 15.46 -13.74 25.18
CA PRO A 77 16.79 -13.92 25.74
C PRO A 77 17.29 -12.64 26.42
N LEU A 78 17.82 -12.74 27.65
CA LEU A 78 18.32 -11.59 28.40
C LEU A 78 19.38 -10.80 27.60
N LYS A 79 20.25 -11.50 26.86
CA LYS A 79 21.25 -10.89 25.98
C LYS A 79 20.64 -10.00 24.90
N TRP A 80 19.49 -10.36 24.34
CA TRP A 80 18.80 -9.55 23.34
C TRP A 80 18.21 -8.27 23.98
N LEU A 81 17.69 -8.38 25.20
CA LEU A 81 17.21 -7.21 25.95
C LEU A 81 18.37 -6.25 26.29
N LEU A 82 19.52 -6.77 26.73
CA LEU A 82 20.71 -5.97 27.01
C LEU A 82 21.22 -5.29 25.74
N PHE A 83 21.26 -6.01 24.61
CA PHE A 83 21.61 -5.44 23.33
C PHE A 83 20.63 -4.34 22.89
N GLN A 84 19.32 -4.53 23.09
CA GLN A 84 18.30 -3.52 22.79
C GLN A 84 18.53 -2.22 23.58
N GLN A 85 18.91 -2.31 24.86
CA GLN A 85 19.26 -1.13 25.66
C GLN A 85 20.45 -0.36 25.05
N VAL A 86 21.41 -1.07 24.45
CA VAL A 86 22.52 -0.45 23.74
C VAL A 86 22.05 0.23 22.46
N LEU A 87 21.17 -0.41 21.68
CA LEU A 87 20.57 0.20 20.48
C LEU A 87 19.83 1.51 20.82
N LEU A 88 19.10 1.55 21.93
CA LEU A 88 18.43 2.76 22.42
C LEU A 88 19.42 3.88 22.74
N LYS A 89 20.52 3.57 23.44
CA LYS A 89 21.57 4.56 23.75
C LYS A 89 22.28 5.09 22.49
N LEU A 90 22.51 4.22 21.50
CA LEU A 90 23.09 4.62 20.21
C LEU A 90 22.14 5.58 19.46
N LYS A 91 20.84 5.26 19.47
CA LYS A 91 19.80 6.14 18.93
C LYS A 91 19.81 7.52 19.61
N ASP A 92 19.88 7.56 20.94
CA ASP A 92 19.91 8.83 21.72
C ASP A 92 21.19 9.65 21.48
N SER A 93 22.25 9.00 20.98
CA SER A 93 23.51 9.65 20.60
C SER A 93 23.50 10.25 19.18
N ASN A 94 22.31 10.42 18.57
CA ASN A 94 22.13 10.91 17.19
C ASN A 94 22.87 10.06 16.13
N VAL A 95 22.95 8.75 16.34
CA VAL A 95 23.41 7.79 15.31
C VAL A 95 22.18 7.13 14.69
N PRO A 96 21.67 7.61 13.54
CA PRO A 96 20.41 7.10 12.98
C PRO A 96 20.57 5.74 12.28
N VAL A 97 21.78 5.42 11.83
CA VAL A 97 22.12 4.21 11.07
C VAL A 97 23.44 3.65 11.59
N SER A 98 23.53 2.34 11.71
CA SER A 98 24.77 1.64 12.07
C SER A 98 24.99 0.44 11.16
N SER A 99 26.24 0.06 10.93
CA SER A 99 26.53 -1.16 10.18
C SER A 99 26.39 -2.39 11.08
N THR A 100 25.93 -3.50 10.52
CA THR A 100 25.83 -4.78 11.25
C THR A 100 27.18 -5.25 11.77
N LYS A 101 28.28 -4.97 11.03
CA LYS A 101 29.65 -5.23 11.50
C LYS A 101 30.02 -4.44 12.75
N ALA A 102 29.63 -3.17 12.85
CA ALA A 102 29.87 -2.36 14.04
C ALA A 102 29.02 -2.86 15.22
N LEU A 103 27.75 -3.16 14.96
CA LEU A 103 26.84 -3.71 15.95
C LEU A 103 27.30 -5.06 16.50
N LEU A 104 27.83 -5.95 15.65
CA LEU A 104 28.39 -7.23 16.07
C LEU A 104 29.56 -7.07 17.03
N LYS A 105 30.46 -6.11 16.79
CA LYS A 105 31.58 -5.83 17.70
C LYS A 105 31.09 -5.41 19.09
N ILE A 106 30.00 -4.64 19.13
CA ILE A 106 29.37 -4.21 20.38
C ILE A 106 28.68 -5.39 21.06
N ALA A 107 27.95 -6.20 20.29
CA ALA A 107 27.21 -7.36 20.77
C ALA A 107 28.11 -8.46 21.33
N LYS A 108 29.36 -8.56 20.86
CA LYS A 108 30.41 -9.45 21.37
C LYS A 108 30.98 -9.07 22.74
N HIS A 109 30.65 -7.88 23.26
CA HIS A 109 31.08 -7.49 24.61
C HIS A 109 30.60 -8.49 25.65
N THR A 110 31.39 -8.76 26.69
CA THR A 110 31.13 -9.79 27.70
C THR A 110 29.78 -9.64 28.40
N ASP A 111 29.30 -8.40 28.53
CA ASP A 111 28.02 -8.09 29.17
C ASP A 111 26.80 -8.48 28.31
N ILE A 112 26.98 -8.62 26.99
CA ILE A 112 25.90 -8.96 26.04
C ILE A 112 26.07 -10.39 25.54
N ASN A 113 27.29 -10.75 25.12
CA ASN A 113 27.68 -12.10 24.71
C ASN A 113 26.87 -12.67 23.52
N ILE A 114 26.61 -11.85 22.50
CA ILE A 114 26.12 -12.30 21.19
C ILE A 114 27.34 -12.42 20.27
N SER A 115 27.86 -13.64 20.14
CA SER A 115 29.15 -13.90 19.46
C SER A 115 29.00 -14.33 18.00
N GLU A 116 27.84 -14.85 17.62
CA GLU A 116 27.57 -15.38 16.29
C GLU A 116 26.79 -14.39 15.43
N ASP A 117 27.20 -14.26 14.17
CA ASP A 117 26.56 -13.36 13.21
C ASP A 117 25.08 -13.73 12.98
N HIS A 118 24.78 -15.03 12.93
CA HIS A 118 23.41 -15.53 12.80
C HIS A 118 22.52 -15.06 13.96
N GLU A 119 23.01 -15.18 15.19
CA GLU A 119 22.25 -14.78 16.37
C GLU A 119 22.01 -13.25 16.41
N LEU A 120 22.99 -12.46 15.98
CA LEU A 120 22.79 -11.01 15.84
C LEU A 120 21.67 -10.70 14.85
N LYS A 121 21.63 -11.39 13.70
CA LYS A 121 20.57 -11.20 12.70
C LYS A 121 19.19 -11.55 13.26
N GLU A 122 19.07 -12.66 14.01
CA GLU A 122 17.81 -13.02 14.67
C GLU A 122 17.39 -11.96 15.71
N CYS A 123 18.33 -11.46 16.50
CA CYS A 123 18.07 -10.38 17.47
C CYS A 123 17.62 -9.09 16.76
N LEU A 124 18.26 -8.72 15.65
CA LEU A 124 17.90 -7.55 14.84
C LEU A 124 16.54 -7.73 14.16
N GLN A 125 16.23 -8.92 13.67
CA GLN A 125 14.93 -9.26 13.10
C GLN A 125 13.83 -9.15 14.17
N TYR A 126 14.07 -9.68 15.37
CA TYR A 126 13.15 -9.49 16.51
C TYR A 126 12.93 -8.00 16.81
N CYS A 127 14.01 -7.21 16.87
CA CYS A 127 13.92 -5.77 17.09
C CYS A 127 13.18 -5.03 15.96
N HIS A 128 13.27 -5.52 14.72
CA HIS A 128 12.53 -5.02 13.57
C HIS A 128 11.03 -5.33 13.68
N ASP A 129 10.68 -6.57 14.03
CA ASP A 129 9.29 -7.03 14.11
C ASP A 129 8.49 -6.25 15.17
N ILE A 130 9.13 -5.89 16.29
CA ILE A 130 8.53 -5.02 17.32
C ILE A 130 8.61 -3.52 17.01
N GLY A 131 9.20 -3.15 15.87
CA GLY A 131 9.28 -1.76 15.39
C GLY A 131 10.29 -0.87 16.13
N SER A 132 11.27 -1.46 16.82
CA SER A 132 12.32 -0.69 17.53
C SER A 132 13.43 -0.21 16.61
N VAL A 133 13.73 -0.98 15.55
CA VAL A 133 14.69 -0.65 14.49
C VAL A 133 14.11 -1.02 13.11
N VAL A 134 14.77 -0.62 12.03
CA VAL A 134 14.47 -1.15 10.69
C VAL A 134 15.69 -1.93 10.18
N TYR A 135 15.47 -3.22 9.93
CA TYR A 135 16.48 -4.16 9.43
C TYR A 135 15.85 -5.08 8.40
N PHE A 136 16.61 -5.41 7.35
CA PHE A 136 16.20 -6.40 6.36
C PHE A 136 17.39 -7.32 6.09
N ASP A 137 17.22 -8.63 6.32
CA ASP A 137 18.24 -9.63 5.97
C ASP A 137 18.16 -9.97 4.47
N GLU A 138 18.49 -8.98 3.64
CA GLU A 138 18.46 -9.05 2.17
C GLU A 138 19.78 -8.49 1.62
N GLU A 139 20.28 -9.02 0.49
CA GLU A 139 21.64 -8.76 -0.04
C GLU A 139 22.05 -7.27 -0.06
N ASN A 140 21.15 -6.36 -0.43
CA ASN A 140 21.43 -4.92 -0.55
C ASN A 140 21.12 -4.09 0.72
N LEU A 141 20.65 -4.74 1.79
CA LEU A 141 20.14 -4.09 3.00
C LEU A 141 20.75 -4.66 4.29
N ALA A 142 21.23 -5.89 4.27
CA ALA A 142 21.69 -6.64 5.44
C ALA A 142 22.93 -6.03 6.13
N ASP A 143 23.67 -5.15 5.45
CA ASP A 143 24.86 -4.52 6.00
C ASP A 143 24.58 -3.37 6.96
N TYR A 144 23.34 -2.84 6.97
CA TYR A 144 22.97 -1.66 7.74
C TYR A 144 21.66 -1.85 8.51
N VAL A 145 21.58 -1.18 9.66
CA VAL A 145 20.41 -1.12 10.53
C VAL A 145 20.07 0.34 10.75
N ILE A 146 18.81 0.71 10.50
CA ILE A 146 18.30 2.01 10.89
C ILE A 146 17.84 1.92 12.34
N LEU A 147 18.55 2.61 13.22
CA LEU A 147 18.33 2.58 14.67
C LEU A 147 17.13 3.42 15.11
N ASP A 148 16.71 4.39 14.29
CA ASP A 148 15.53 5.21 14.57
C ASP A 148 14.50 5.15 13.42
N PRO A 149 13.41 4.37 13.57
CA PRO A 149 12.33 4.35 12.58
C PRO A 149 11.71 5.74 12.32
N LYS A 150 11.74 6.65 13.30
CA LYS A 150 11.25 8.02 13.12
C LYS A 150 12.14 8.82 12.18
N TRP A 151 13.45 8.62 12.24
CA TRP A 151 14.40 9.20 11.28
C TRP A 151 14.10 8.76 9.85
N LEU A 152 13.81 7.47 9.63
CA LEU A 152 13.39 6.96 8.31
C LEU A 152 12.10 7.63 7.81
N ILE A 153 11.10 7.74 8.68
CA ILE A 153 9.85 8.44 8.34
C ILE A 153 10.14 9.89 7.95
N ASN A 154 11.04 10.58 8.67
CA ASN A 154 11.43 11.95 8.34
C ASN A 154 12.12 12.05 6.97
N ALA A 155 12.92 11.06 6.57
CA ALA A 155 13.50 10.99 5.23
C ALA A 155 12.40 10.87 4.16
N PHE A 156 11.42 9.98 4.37
CA PHE A 156 10.29 9.82 3.43
C PHE A 156 9.42 11.09 3.37
N ARG A 157 9.21 11.77 4.49
CA ARG A 157 8.44 13.03 4.54
C ARG A 157 9.04 14.12 3.67
N CYS A 158 10.33 14.09 3.35
CA CYS A 158 10.93 15.04 2.42
C CYS A 158 10.25 15.06 1.04
N PHE A 159 9.62 13.96 0.63
CA PHE A 159 8.92 13.86 -0.67
C PHE A 159 7.44 14.27 -0.63
N PHE A 160 6.83 14.35 0.55
CA PHE A 160 5.37 14.53 0.68
C PHE A 160 4.94 15.73 1.52
N SER A 161 5.86 16.35 2.26
CA SER A 161 5.49 17.39 3.23
C SER A 161 4.87 18.61 2.55
N ASP A 162 3.80 19.14 3.14
CA ASP A 162 3.17 20.39 2.73
C ASP A 162 4.15 21.58 2.78
N THR A 163 5.19 21.42 3.61
CA THR A 163 6.30 22.36 3.83
C THR A 163 7.38 22.33 2.75
N ILE A 164 7.21 21.58 1.65
CA ILE A 164 8.16 21.65 0.54
C ILE A 164 8.17 23.08 0.00
N GLU A 165 9.34 23.71 0.04
CA GLU A 165 9.55 25.09 -0.34
C GLU A 165 9.08 25.36 -1.78
N ASN A 166 8.55 26.55 -2.01
CA ASN A 166 8.07 26.97 -3.33
C ASN A 166 9.17 26.88 -4.39
N VAL A 167 10.43 27.18 -4.04
CA VAL A 167 11.58 27.10 -4.95
C VAL A 167 11.78 25.67 -5.49
N ILE A 168 11.58 24.65 -4.66
CA ILE A 168 11.65 23.25 -5.10
C ILE A 168 10.43 22.93 -5.95
N LYS A 169 9.23 23.38 -5.54
CA LYS A 169 7.98 23.13 -6.27
C LYS A 169 7.99 23.69 -7.70
N VAL A 170 8.67 24.80 -7.93
CA VAL A 170 8.82 25.40 -9.27
C VAL A 170 9.97 24.82 -10.09
N SER A 171 10.82 23.98 -9.49
CA SER A 171 11.95 23.38 -10.21
C SER A 171 11.50 22.35 -11.25
N ASN A 172 12.25 22.25 -12.35
CA ASN A 172 11.95 21.32 -13.44
C ASN A 172 11.89 19.86 -12.96
N ASP A 173 12.79 19.44 -12.07
CA ASP A 173 12.81 18.07 -11.55
C ASP A 173 11.55 17.74 -10.73
N TRP A 174 11.04 18.70 -9.95
CA TRP A 174 9.81 18.53 -9.18
C TRP A 174 8.58 18.48 -10.10
N GLN A 175 8.53 19.35 -11.10
CA GLN A 175 7.49 19.30 -12.12
C GLN A 175 7.53 17.99 -12.90
N GLN A 176 8.71 17.44 -13.16
CA GLN A 176 8.85 16.13 -13.80
C GLN A 176 8.29 15.02 -12.91
N LEU A 177 8.69 14.97 -11.63
CA LEU A 177 8.17 14.01 -10.65
C LEU A 177 6.65 14.03 -10.57
N THR A 178 6.05 15.21 -10.42
CA THR A 178 4.59 15.36 -10.25
C THR A 178 3.81 15.06 -11.53
N ASN A 179 4.35 15.38 -12.70
CA ASN A 179 3.66 15.18 -13.97
C ASN A 179 3.81 13.78 -14.55
N THR A 180 4.97 13.15 -14.35
CA THR A 180 5.30 11.86 -14.98
C THR A 180 5.59 10.76 -14.00
N GLY A 181 5.86 11.05 -12.72
CA GLY A 181 6.32 10.10 -11.71
C GLY A 181 7.82 9.86 -11.70
N LEU A 182 8.58 10.50 -12.60
CA LEU A 182 10.03 10.30 -12.70
C LEU A 182 10.77 11.07 -11.59
N LEU A 183 11.51 10.34 -10.76
CA LEU A 183 12.33 10.87 -9.69
C LEU A 183 13.81 10.85 -10.10
N THR A 184 14.44 12.02 -10.07
CA THR A 184 15.88 12.16 -10.37
C THR A 184 16.72 12.07 -9.10
N ASP A 185 17.92 11.51 -9.20
CA ASP A 185 18.87 11.49 -8.06
C ASP A 185 19.23 12.92 -7.57
N GLY A 186 19.29 13.88 -8.50
CA GLY A 186 19.49 15.29 -8.18
C GLY A 186 18.37 15.87 -7.31
N LEU A 187 17.12 15.46 -7.53
CA LEU A 187 16.00 15.89 -6.67
C LEU A 187 16.07 15.23 -5.29
N ILE A 188 16.41 13.93 -5.21
CA ILE A 188 16.64 13.23 -3.94
C ILE A 188 17.69 13.97 -3.13
N SER A 189 18.85 14.25 -3.74
CA SER A 189 19.98 14.91 -3.08
C SER A 189 19.61 16.31 -2.58
N ARG A 190 18.88 17.07 -3.40
CA ARG A 190 18.37 18.41 -3.04
C ARG A 190 17.40 18.35 -1.86
N LEU A 191 16.50 17.37 -1.83
CA LEU A 191 15.54 17.18 -0.75
C LEU A 191 16.23 16.73 0.56
N PHE A 192 17.20 15.83 0.47
CA PHE A 192 17.94 15.31 1.62
C PHE A 192 18.89 16.35 2.23
N SER A 193 19.52 17.17 1.39
CA SER A 193 20.43 18.23 1.84
C SER A 193 19.74 19.40 2.55
N LYS A 194 18.40 19.45 2.56
CA LYS A 194 17.64 20.47 3.32
C LYS A 194 17.67 20.27 4.83
N LYS A 195 18.01 19.06 5.28
CA LYS A 195 18.12 18.72 6.70
C LYS A 195 19.49 18.10 6.96
N PRO A 196 20.58 18.88 6.82
CA PRO A 196 21.93 18.37 6.98
C PRO A 196 22.17 17.77 8.37
N GLU A 197 21.46 18.28 9.40
CA GLU A 197 21.48 17.75 10.76
C GLU A 197 20.98 16.30 10.85
N LEU A 198 20.13 15.87 9.91
CA LEU A 198 19.61 14.51 9.85
C LEU A 198 20.48 13.59 8.98
N LYS A 199 21.52 14.08 8.30
CA LYS A 199 22.48 13.25 7.56
C LYS A 199 21.84 12.26 6.56
N PHE A 200 20.75 12.68 5.92
CA PHE A 200 20.09 11.83 4.91
C PHE A 200 20.98 11.61 3.69
N GLU A 201 21.73 12.62 3.26
CA GLU A 201 22.62 12.51 2.10
C GLU A 201 23.75 11.50 2.35
N ASP A 202 24.35 11.53 3.53
CA ASP A 202 25.40 10.57 3.95
C ASP A 202 24.92 9.11 3.88
N ASN A 203 23.60 8.90 4.03
CA ASN A 203 22.95 7.59 4.04
C ASN A 203 22.10 7.34 2.78
N LYS A 204 22.24 8.17 1.73
CA LYS A 204 21.35 8.17 0.55
C LYS A 204 21.26 6.81 -0.12
N VAL A 205 22.40 6.13 -0.30
CA VAL A 205 22.47 4.82 -0.98
C VAL A 205 21.61 3.79 -0.25
N HIS A 206 21.76 3.68 1.07
CA HIS A 206 20.96 2.76 1.87
C HIS A 206 19.48 3.17 1.90
N LEU A 207 19.18 4.46 2.02
CA LEU A 207 17.81 4.98 1.97
C LEU A 207 17.12 4.65 0.64
N ILE A 208 17.82 4.74 -0.50
CA ILE A 208 17.28 4.37 -1.81
C ILE A 208 16.89 2.89 -1.85
N GLU A 209 17.74 1.99 -1.33
CA GLU A 209 17.41 0.56 -1.28
C GLU A 209 16.22 0.29 -0.35
N VAL A 210 16.13 0.99 0.78
CA VAL A 210 14.97 0.90 1.67
C VAL A 210 13.70 1.42 0.99
N MET A 211 13.77 2.53 0.24
CA MET A 211 12.66 3.06 -0.54
C MET A 211 12.21 2.07 -1.63
N LYS A 212 13.15 1.39 -2.30
CA LYS A 212 12.83 0.32 -3.26
C LYS A 212 12.15 -0.86 -2.57
N ARG A 213 12.61 -1.24 -1.38
CA ARG A 213 12.08 -2.36 -0.61
C ARG A 213 10.63 -2.14 -0.13
N PHE A 214 10.26 -0.90 0.12
CA PHE A 214 8.88 -0.51 0.41
C PHE A 214 8.05 -0.20 -0.85
N ASP A 215 8.61 -0.39 -2.05
CA ASP A 215 8.01 -0.01 -3.34
C ASP A 215 7.57 1.47 -3.39
N PHE A 216 8.24 2.34 -2.61
CA PHE A 216 8.08 3.80 -2.73
C PHE A 216 8.65 4.28 -4.06
N ILE A 217 9.77 3.69 -4.46
CA ILE A 217 10.40 3.93 -5.77
C ILE A 217 10.68 2.61 -6.47
N VAL A 218 10.73 2.66 -7.80
CA VAL A 218 11.07 1.53 -8.65
C VAL A 218 11.86 2.01 -9.84
N ASN A 219 12.85 1.24 -10.28
CA ASN A 219 13.52 1.50 -11.55
C ASN A 219 12.63 1.05 -12.71
N LEU A 220 12.50 1.86 -13.75
CA LEU A 220 11.93 1.36 -15.01
C LEU A 220 12.81 0.23 -15.54
N ARG A 221 12.19 -0.77 -16.17
CA ARG A 221 12.93 -1.84 -16.82
C ARG A 221 14.01 -1.25 -17.76
N ASN A 222 15.25 -1.70 -17.59
CA ASN A 222 16.42 -1.23 -18.35
C ASN A 222 16.76 0.27 -18.19
N SER A 223 16.38 0.90 -17.08
CA SER A 223 16.72 2.30 -16.78
C SER A 223 17.26 2.46 -15.37
N THR A 224 18.19 3.40 -15.19
CA THR A 224 18.64 3.85 -13.87
C THR A 224 17.69 4.87 -13.24
N ALA A 225 16.72 5.39 -14.00
CA ALA A 225 15.79 6.38 -13.50
C ALA A 225 14.81 5.77 -12.49
N PHE A 226 14.54 6.52 -11.41
CA PHE A 226 13.57 6.12 -10.40
C PHE A 226 12.18 6.60 -10.78
N TYR A 227 11.20 5.81 -10.43
CA TYR A 227 9.80 6.08 -10.63
C TYR A 227 9.07 5.99 -9.30
N MET A 228 8.19 6.95 -9.01
CA MET A 228 7.50 7.07 -7.72
C MET A 228 5.97 6.99 -7.92
N PRO A 229 5.37 5.78 -7.84
CA PRO A 229 3.98 5.56 -8.24
C PRO A 229 2.95 6.45 -7.54
N CYS A 230 3.19 6.77 -6.27
CA CYS A 230 2.26 7.57 -5.46
C CYS A 230 2.23 9.07 -5.81
N MET A 231 3.25 9.57 -6.54
CA MET A 231 3.38 11.00 -6.88
C MET A 231 2.80 11.36 -8.25
N ILE A 232 2.40 10.37 -9.05
CA ILE A 232 1.88 10.60 -10.38
C ILE A 232 0.48 11.22 -10.30
N LYS A 233 0.14 12.06 -11.27
CA LYS A 233 -1.22 12.55 -11.46
C LYS A 233 -2.24 11.43 -11.75
N THR A 234 -3.49 11.74 -11.44
CA THR A 234 -4.65 10.95 -11.87
C THR A 234 -4.98 11.23 -13.33
N CYS A 235 -5.51 10.23 -14.03
CA CYS A 235 -6.05 10.35 -15.38
C CYS A 235 -7.28 9.45 -15.46
N SER A 236 -8.35 9.89 -16.14
CA SER A 236 -9.51 9.03 -16.34
C SER A 236 -9.18 7.93 -17.34
N LEU A 237 -9.76 6.73 -17.16
CA LEU A 237 -9.53 5.62 -18.07
C LEU A 237 -9.91 5.97 -19.52
N SER A 238 -11.00 6.73 -19.71
CA SER A 238 -11.42 7.20 -21.04
C SER A 238 -10.38 8.10 -21.70
N GLU A 239 -9.70 8.95 -20.93
CA GLU A 239 -8.60 9.78 -21.44
C GLU A 239 -7.39 8.93 -21.83
N VAL A 240 -7.05 7.93 -21.01
CA VAL A 240 -5.98 6.97 -21.35
C VAL A 240 -6.34 6.22 -22.64
N GLN A 241 -7.57 5.71 -22.77
CA GLN A 241 -8.02 5.01 -23.99
C GLN A 241 -7.89 5.88 -25.25
N ARG A 242 -8.29 7.15 -25.19
CA ARG A 242 -8.16 8.11 -26.31
C ARG A 242 -6.71 8.36 -26.73
N GLN A 243 -5.75 8.15 -25.84
CA GLN A 243 -4.33 8.30 -26.14
C GLN A 243 -3.76 7.11 -26.93
N PHE A 244 -4.42 5.96 -26.90
CA PHE A 244 -4.03 4.75 -27.61
C PHE A 244 -4.91 4.43 -28.83
N SER A 245 -6.14 4.95 -28.87
CA SER A 245 -7.03 4.84 -30.02
C SER A 245 -7.68 6.19 -30.31
N ASP A 246 -7.48 6.69 -31.52
CA ASP A 246 -8.18 7.87 -32.03
C ASP A 246 -9.39 7.51 -32.89
N GLY A 247 -9.79 6.22 -32.87
CA GLY A 247 -10.91 5.69 -33.65
C GLY A 247 -10.60 5.45 -35.13
N SER A 248 -9.38 5.72 -35.61
CA SER A 248 -9.01 5.51 -37.01
C SER A 248 -8.66 4.05 -37.35
N GLN A 249 -8.31 3.24 -36.36
CA GLN A 249 -7.90 1.85 -36.51
C GLN A 249 -8.68 0.93 -35.56
N PRO A 250 -8.85 -0.36 -35.89
CA PRO A 250 -9.51 -1.32 -35.02
C PRO A 250 -8.79 -1.42 -33.67
N PHE A 251 -9.54 -1.28 -32.59
CA PHE A 251 -9.04 -1.36 -31.22
C PHE A 251 -9.82 -2.43 -30.47
N TYR A 252 -9.19 -3.58 -30.29
CA TYR A 252 -9.82 -4.74 -29.65
C TYR A 252 -9.50 -4.74 -28.16
N LYS A 253 -10.48 -5.16 -27.36
CA LYS A 253 -10.37 -5.24 -25.90
C LYS A 253 -10.90 -6.58 -25.43
N THR A 254 -10.23 -7.18 -24.46
CA THR A 254 -10.80 -8.29 -23.69
C THR A 254 -11.93 -7.78 -22.79
N SER A 255 -12.74 -8.69 -22.23
CA SER A 255 -13.51 -8.40 -21.01
C SER A 255 -12.60 -7.89 -19.90
N TRP A 256 -13.17 -7.21 -18.90
CA TRP A 256 -12.44 -6.96 -17.66
C TRP A 256 -12.49 -8.19 -16.76
N ILE A 257 -11.35 -8.51 -16.15
CA ILE A 257 -11.31 -9.33 -14.94
C ILE A 257 -11.02 -8.42 -13.75
N CYS A 258 -11.75 -8.61 -12.66
CA CYS A 258 -11.76 -7.73 -11.50
C CYS A 258 -11.59 -8.54 -10.22
N LEU A 259 -10.64 -8.16 -9.39
CA LEU A 259 -10.53 -8.61 -8.01
C LEU A 259 -11.27 -7.59 -7.15
N GLU A 260 -12.46 -7.97 -6.68
CA GLU A 260 -13.29 -7.15 -5.80
C GLU A 260 -12.97 -7.47 -4.34
N PHE A 261 -12.31 -6.54 -3.67
CA PHE A 261 -11.87 -6.68 -2.28
C PHE A 261 -12.96 -6.23 -1.30
N LYS A 262 -13.04 -6.86 -0.13
CA LYS A 262 -13.84 -6.30 0.98
C LYS A 262 -13.27 -4.97 1.48
N PHE A 263 -11.95 -4.85 1.43
CA PHE A 263 -11.18 -3.65 1.73
C PHE A 263 -9.87 -3.72 0.96
N LEU A 264 -9.61 -2.71 0.13
CA LEU A 264 -8.34 -2.53 -0.57
C LEU A 264 -7.53 -1.43 0.14
N PRO A 265 -6.37 -1.75 0.76
CA PRO A 265 -5.53 -0.73 1.35
C PRO A 265 -5.09 0.32 0.31
N PRO A 266 -5.11 1.63 0.61
CA PRO A 266 -4.81 2.67 -0.39
C PRO A 266 -3.42 2.56 -1.07
N VAL A 267 -2.44 1.96 -0.39
CA VAL A 267 -1.07 1.79 -0.92
C VAL A 267 -0.93 0.51 -1.76
N PHE A 268 -1.91 -0.40 -1.70
CA PHE A 268 -1.84 -1.71 -2.32
C PHE A 268 -1.65 -1.64 -3.84
N PHE A 269 -2.29 -0.67 -4.49
CA PHE A 269 -2.12 -0.46 -5.93
C PHE A 269 -0.71 -0.02 -6.31
N ASN A 270 -0.03 0.78 -5.47
CA ASN A 270 1.35 1.19 -5.73
C ASN A 270 2.30 -0.03 -5.76
N HIS A 271 2.09 -1.01 -4.88
CA HIS A 271 2.83 -2.26 -4.90
C HIS A 271 2.59 -3.03 -6.21
N ILE A 272 1.34 -3.10 -6.68
CA ILE A 272 0.98 -3.77 -7.94
C ILE A 272 1.67 -3.07 -9.12
N ILE A 273 1.57 -1.75 -9.22
CA ILE A 273 2.20 -0.97 -10.29
C ILE A 273 3.71 -1.11 -10.25
N ALA A 274 4.35 -0.99 -9.08
CA ALA A 274 5.79 -1.19 -8.93
C ALA A 274 6.21 -2.60 -9.36
N TRP A 275 5.40 -3.62 -9.07
CA TRP A 275 5.65 -4.98 -9.52
C TRP A 275 5.57 -5.11 -11.05
N TYR A 276 4.51 -4.61 -11.69
CA TYR A 276 4.39 -4.64 -13.15
C TYR A 276 5.48 -3.83 -13.86
N ILE A 277 5.92 -2.68 -13.31
CA ILE A 277 7.06 -1.90 -13.85
C ILE A 277 8.35 -2.73 -13.87
N LYS A 278 8.57 -3.60 -12.89
CA LYS A 278 9.76 -4.48 -12.84
C LYS A 278 9.69 -5.59 -13.90
N GLN A 279 8.48 -6.05 -14.25
CA GLN A 279 8.28 -7.18 -15.17
C GLN A 279 8.16 -6.75 -16.64
N TYR A 280 7.44 -5.66 -16.92
CA TYR A 280 7.06 -5.27 -18.27
C TYR A 280 7.58 -3.90 -18.66
N GLN A 281 7.71 -3.69 -19.96
CA GLN A 281 7.97 -2.37 -20.49
C GLN A 281 6.72 -1.51 -20.33
N VAL A 282 6.88 -0.33 -19.76
CA VAL A 282 5.79 0.63 -19.65
C VAL A 282 5.48 1.20 -21.03
N SER A 283 4.20 1.18 -21.42
CA SER A 283 3.78 1.70 -22.72
C SER A 283 4.00 3.21 -22.79
N VAL A 284 4.35 3.68 -23.98
CA VAL A 284 4.66 5.09 -24.23
C VAL A 284 3.54 5.73 -25.05
N ILE A 285 3.05 6.87 -24.56
CA ILE A 285 2.09 7.73 -25.26
C ILE A 285 2.84 8.81 -26.02
N THR A 286 2.42 9.03 -27.27
CA THR A 286 2.88 10.17 -28.08
C THR A 286 1.73 11.16 -28.21
N LYS A 287 1.89 12.38 -27.67
CA LYS A 287 0.84 13.40 -27.79
C LYS A 287 0.79 13.96 -29.21
N LYS A 288 -0.40 14.01 -29.82
CA LYS A 288 -0.61 14.64 -31.14
C LYS A 288 -0.09 16.09 -31.10
N GLY A 289 0.81 16.44 -32.01
CA GLY A 289 1.37 17.79 -32.14
C GLY A 289 2.58 18.13 -31.25
N ILE A 290 2.96 17.25 -30.31
CA ILE A 290 4.15 17.46 -29.45
C ILE A 290 5.05 16.23 -29.55
N ARG A 291 6.32 16.38 -29.92
CA ARG A 291 7.30 15.27 -30.01
C ARG A 291 7.68 14.65 -28.65
N SER A 292 6.99 15.01 -27.56
CA SER A 292 7.30 14.45 -26.24
C SER A 292 6.59 13.11 -26.04
N LYS A 293 7.39 12.14 -25.62
CA LYS A 293 6.95 10.80 -25.24
C LYS A 293 6.73 10.79 -23.73
N THR A 294 5.61 10.24 -23.28
CA THR A 294 5.31 10.11 -21.85
C THR A 294 4.87 8.69 -21.53
N ASN A 295 5.33 8.15 -20.41
CA ASN A 295 4.91 6.84 -19.91
C ASN A 295 3.42 6.84 -19.57
N ALA A 296 2.73 5.76 -19.91
CA ALA A 296 1.32 5.53 -19.62
C ALA A 296 1.11 4.99 -18.21
N LEU A 297 1.61 5.75 -17.23
CA LEU A 297 1.48 5.48 -15.81
C LEU A 297 0.78 6.65 -15.16
N TYR A 298 -0.19 6.33 -14.32
CA TYR A 298 -1.03 7.25 -13.58
C TYR A 298 -1.34 6.64 -12.22
N ARG A 299 -1.77 7.46 -11.26
CA ARG A 299 -2.05 6.99 -9.89
C ARG A 299 -3.02 5.80 -9.82
N GLN A 300 -3.95 5.67 -10.77
CA GLN A 300 -4.98 4.62 -10.78
C GLN A 300 -4.89 3.71 -12.01
N VAL A 301 -3.95 3.94 -12.94
CA VAL A 301 -3.88 3.22 -14.22
C VAL A 301 -2.42 3.03 -14.62
N GLY A 302 -2.05 1.81 -14.96
CA GLY A 302 -0.80 1.51 -15.64
C GLY A 302 -1.04 0.73 -16.93
N VAL A 303 -0.35 1.11 -18.00
CA VAL A 303 -0.38 0.41 -19.29
C VAL A 303 1.02 -0.12 -19.60
N PHE A 304 1.09 -1.41 -19.90
CA PHE A 304 2.32 -2.16 -20.09
C PHE A 304 2.29 -2.93 -21.40
N ASP A 305 3.39 -2.90 -22.16
CA ASP A 305 3.52 -3.66 -23.39
C ASP A 305 3.81 -5.13 -23.05
N LEU A 306 2.98 -6.04 -23.58
CA LEU A 306 3.13 -7.50 -23.43
C LEU A 306 4.04 -8.09 -24.50
N ASP A 307 4.20 -7.39 -25.62
CA ASP A 307 5.01 -7.76 -26.76
C ASP A 307 6.01 -6.66 -27.15
N GLN A 308 7.05 -7.01 -27.90
CA GLN A 308 8.04 -6.03 -28.38
C GLN A 308 7.47 -5.06 -29.43
N SER A 309 6.42 -5.47 -30.13
CA SER A 309 5.72 -4.64 -31.12
C SER A 309 4.75 -3.63 -30.52
N SER A 310 4.52 -3.68 -29.21
CA SER A 310 3.49 -2.89 -28.52
C SER A 310 2.11 -3.04 -29.19
N TYR A 311 1.77 -4.21 -29.72
CA TYR A 311 0.42 -4.46 -30.25
C TYR A 311 -0.51 -5.01 -29.18
N GLU A 312 0.03 -5.72 -28.20
CA GLU A 312 -0.70 -6.26 -27.06
C GLU A 312 -0.28 -5.51 -25.80
N ARG A 313 -1.25 -4.89 -25.11
CA ARG A 313 -0.98 -4.07 -23.93
C ARG A 313 -1.85 -4.50 -22.76
N LEU A 314 -1.24 -4.75 -21.61
CA LEU A 314 -1.93 -4.95 -20.36
C LEU A 314 -2.28 -3.60 -19.74
N VAL A 315 -3.54 -3.44 -19.39
CA VAL A 315 -4.04 -2.31 -18.60
C VAL A 315 -4.42 -2.79 -17.22
N VAL A 316 -3.82 -2.16 -16.22
CA VAL A 316 -4.06 -2.42 -14.80
C VAL A 316 -4.71 -1.18 -14.22
N CYS A 317 -5.88 -1.33 -13.59
CA CYS A 317 -6.65 -0.21 -13.05
C CYS A 317 -7.03 -0.42 -11.58
N GLU A 318 -7.05 0.68 -10.84
CA GLU A 318 -7.63 0.77 -9.51
C GLU A 318 -9.04 1.38 -9.59
N GLY A 319 -9.98 0.76 -8.88
CA GLY A 319 -11.32 1.30 -8.62
C GLY A 319 -11.68 1.17 -7.13
N PRO A 320 -12.91 1.56 -6.74
CA PRO A 320 -13.37 1.42 -5.36
C PRO A 320 -13.27 -0.04 -4.89
N ASN A 321 -12.34 -0.30 -3.97
CA ASN A 321 -11.99 -1.65 -3.49
C ASN A 321 -11.78 -2.69 -4.61
N THR A 322 -11.30 -2.29 -5.79
CA THR A 322 -11.22 -3.18 -6.95
C THR A 322 -9.90 -2.98 -7.67
N ILE A 323 -9.26 -4.08 -8.06
CA ILE A 323 -8.18 -4.08 -9.06
C ILE A 323 -8.70 -4.76 -10.32
N ALA A 324 -8.59 -4.10 -11.46
CA ALA A 324 -9.11 -4.59 -12.72
C ALA A 324 -8.01 -4.70 -13.79
N LEU A 325 -8.05 -5.78 -14.57
CA LEU A 325 -7.17 -6.02 -15.70
C LEU A 325 -7.97 -6.06 -17.01
N GLN A 326 -7.41 -5.51 -18.07
CA GLN A 326 -7.89 -5.65 -19.44
C GLN A 326 -6.70 -5.69 -20.39
N VAL A 327 -6.78 -6.47 -21.46
CA VAL A 327 -5.79 -6.43 -22.54
C VAL A 327 -6.34 -5.67 -23.74
N TRP A 328 -5.54 -4.75 -24.25
CA TRP A 328 -5.81 -3.95 -25.43
C TRP A 328 -4.96 -4.45 -26.59
N ASN A 329 -5.61 -4.74 -27.71
CA ASN A 329 -4.97 -5.28 -28.90
C ASN A 329 -5.24 -4.39 -30.12
N SER A 330 -4.17 -4.04 -30.83
CA SER A 330 -4.29 -3.33 -32.12
C SER A 330 -4.67 -4.24 -33.29
N ARG A 331 -4.72 -5.56 -33.05
CA ARG A 331 -5.08 -6.60 -34.04
C ARG A 331 -5.99 -7.63 -33.38
N VAL A 332 -6.72 -8.40 -34.17
CA VAL A 332 -7.48 -9.54 -33.64
C VAL A 332 -6.47 -10.55 -33.07
N SER A 333 -6.65 -10.93 -31.81
CA SER A 333 -5.82 -11.90 -31.11
C SER A 333 -6.74 -12.94 -30.47
N ASN A 334 -6.42 -14.22 -30.68
CA ASN A 334 -7.08 -15.35 -30.01
C ASN A 334 -6.27 -15.83 -28.79
N THR A 335 -5.26 -15.05 -28.39
CA THR A 335 -4.43 -15.34 -27.23
C THR A 335 -5.26 -15.28 -25.95
N THR A 336 -4.99 -16.21 -25.03
CA THR A 336 -5.53 -16.17 -23.68
C THR A 336 -4.47 -15.62 -22.73
N TYR A 337 -4.92 -14.89 -21.72
CA TYR A 337 -4.07 -14.12 -20.81
C TYR A 337 -4.20 -14.60 -19.35
N GLY A 338 -4.54 -15.88 -19.16
CA GLY A 338 -4.69 -16.47 -17.82
C GLY A 338 -3.42 -16.42 -16.95
N ASN A 339 -2.24 -16.37 -17.58
CA ASN A 339 -0.97 -16.21 -16.87
C ASN A 339 -0.88 -14.85 -16.16
N LEU A 340 -1.36 -13.75 -16.77
CA LEU A 340 -1.33 -12.41 -16.17
C LEU A 340 -2.18 -12.35 -14.89
N VAL A 341 -3.30 -13.08 -14.87
CA VAL A 341 -4.18 -13.19 -13.70
C VAL A 341 -3.51 -14.04 -12.61
N SER A 342 -2.94 -15.18 -12.99
CA SER A 342 -2.23 -16.08 -12.06
C SER A 342 -1.05 -15.37 -11.40
N GLU A 343 -0.34 -14.54 -12.15
CA GLU A 343 0.71 -13.68 -11.64
C GLU A 343 0.22 -12.64 -10.64
N LEU A 344 -0.90 -11.95 -10.95
CA LEU A 344 -1.52 -11.01 -10.02
C LEU A 344 -1.93 -11.71 -8.73
N PHE A 345 -2.53 -12.90 -8.80
CA PHE A 345 -2.90 -13.69 -7.61
C PHE A 345 -1.68 -14.02 -6.75
N ARG A 346 -0.59 -14.49 -7.38
CA ARG A 346 0.66 -14.75 -6.67
C ARG A 346 1.22 -13.49 -6.01
N PHE A 347 1.12 -12.35 -6.69
CA PHE A 347 1.57 -11.07 -6.14
C PHE A 347 0.72 -10.61 -4.96
N VAL A 348 -0.61 -10.70 -5.06
CA VAL A 348 -1.54 -10.39 -3.97
C VAL A 348 -1.19 -11.21 -2.73
N GLU A 349 -0.94 -12.51 -2.90
CA GLU A 349 -0.52 -13.40 -1.81
C GLU A 349 0.86 -13.04 -1.23
N LEU A 350 1.79 -12.59 -2.07
CA LEU A 350 3.10 -12.13 -1.62
C LEU A 350 2.97 -10.88 -0.73
N VAL A 351 2.22 -9.87 -1.18
CA VAL A 351 1.97 -8.65 -0.40
C VAL A 351 1.19 -8.96 0.88
N ARG A 352 0.22 -9.87 0.80
CA ARG A 352 -0.55 -10.37 1.95
C ARG A 352 0.36 -10.93 3.03
N LYS A 353 1.28 -11.82 2.67
CA LYS A 353 2.25 -12.42 3.60
C LYS A 353 3.25 -11.40 4.12
N ARG A 354 3.82 -10.57 3.24
CA ARG A 354 4.83 -9.56 3.58
C ARG A 354 4.38 -8.61 4.69
N TYR A 355 3.12 -8.19 4.65
CA TYR A 355 2.56 -7.21 5.59
C TYR A 355 1.55 -7.80 6.56
N ASN A 356 1.42 -9.13 6.62
CA ASN A 356 0.42 -9.85 7.40
C ASN A 356 -1.01 -9.26 7.25
N LEU A 357 -1.39 -8.92 6.02
CA LEU A 357 -2.65 -8.24 5.73
C LEU A 357 -3.81 -9.24 5.73
N TYR A 358 -4.91 -8.88 6.38
CA TYR A 358 -6.15 -9.63 6.26
C TYR A 358 -6.99 -9.08 5.10
N ILE A 359 -6.66 -9.50 3.87
CA ILE A 359 -7.41 -9.17 2.66
C ILE A 359 -8.15 -10.39 2.12
N SER A 360 -9.35 -10.15 1.60
CA SER A 360 -10.15 -11.14 0.87
C SER A 360 -10.79 -10.47 -0.33
N TYR A 361 -10.90 -11.22 -1.42
CA TYR A 361 -11.44 -10.74 -2.68
C TYR A 361 -12.23 -11.83 -3.41
N THR A 362 -13.08 -11.41 -4.32
CA THR A 362 -13.82 -12.26 -5.24
C THR A 362 -13.48 -11.90 -6.68
N ASN A 363 -13.36 -12.92 -7.53
CA ASN A 363 -13.14 -12.73 -8.95
C ASN A 363 -14.46 -12.42 -9.63
N THR A 364 -14.47 -11.32 -10.38
CA THR A 364 -15.65 -10.84 -11.08
C THR A 364 -15.27 -10.33 -12.46
N PHE A 365 -16.25 -10.18 -13.35
CA PHE A 365 -16.06 -9.85 -14.75
C PHE A 365 -17.05 -8.79 -15.22
N THR A 366 -16.62 -8.00 -16.21
CA THR A 366 -17.53 -7.14 -16.99
C THR A 366 -17.22 -7.26 -18.48
N CYS A 367 -18.16 -6.86 -19.34
CA CYS A 367 -17.89 -6.81 -20.78
C CYS A 367 -16.72 -5.88 -21.12
N LYS A 368 -16.16 -6.05 -22.31
CA LYS A 368 -15.02 -5.25 -22.82
C LYS A 368 -15.23 -3.73 -22.82
N ASP A 369 -16.47 -3.28 -22.88
CA ASP A 369 -16.87 -1.87 -22.88
C ASP A 369 -17.49 -1.42 -21.54
N GLY A 370 -17.61 -2.33 -20.57
CA GLY A 370 -18.28 -2.06 -19.29
C GLY A 370 -17.41 -1.30 -18.31
N ASP A 371 -18.04 -0.54 -17.43
CA ASP A 371 -17.41 0.10 -16.29
C ASP A 371 -17.13 -0.94 -15.20
N PHE A 372 -15.87 -1.34 -15.06
CA PHE A 372 -15.42 -2.29 -14.05
C PHE A 372 -15.70 -1.87 -12.59
N LYS A 373 -16.15 -0.63 -12.35
CA LYS A 373 -16.53 -0.12 -11.03
C LYS A 373 -17.95 -0.50 -10.61
N ILE A 374 -18.79 -0.95 -11.55
CA ILE A 374 -20.20 -1.26 -11.32
C ILE A 374 -20.62 -2.56 -12.02
N ASN A 375 -21.78 -3.12 -11.65
CA ASN A 375 -22.49 -4.19 -12.36
C ASN A 375 -21.67 -5.45 -12.73
N ARG A 376 -20.67 -5.79 -11.90
CA ARG A 376 -19.78 -6.94 -12.10
C ARG A 376 -20.49 -8.28 -11.90
N GLN A 377 -20.07 -9.29 -12.66
CA GLN A 377 -20.62 -10.65 -12.61
C GLN A 377 -19.61 -11.61 -11.99
N THR A 378 -20.03 -12.46 -11.06
CA THR A 378 -19.18 -13.54 -10.53
C THR A 378 -19.14 -14.74 -11.48
N ILE A 379 -18.17 -15.64 -11.32
CA ILE A 379 -18.12 -16.88 -12.12
C ILE A 379 -19.40 -17.69 -11.92
N GLU A 380 -19.92 -17.77 -10.70
CA GLU A 380 -21.14 -18.51 -10.39
C GLU A 380 -22.36 -17.91 -11.10
N SER A 381 -22.43 -16.59 -11.23
CA SER A 381 -23.50 -15.91 -11.98
C SER A 381 -23.40 -16.13 -13.50
N LEU A 382 -22.21 -16.48 -14.00
CA LEU A 382 -21.93 -16.72 -15.41
C LEU A 382 -22.07 -18.19 -15.82
N LEU A 383 -22.58 -19.06 -14.93
CA LEU A 383 -22.87 -20.46 -15.26
C LEU A 383 -23.95 -20.62 -16.34
N SER A 384 -24.81 -19.61 -16.55
CA SER A 384 -25.70 -19.56 -17.71
C SER A 384 -24.92 -19.28 -18.99
N THR A 385 -25.38 -19.77 -20.15
CA THR A 385 -24.71 -19.54 -21.44
C THR A 385 -24.74 -18.09 -21.91
N LYS A 386 -25.68 -17.30 -21.39
CA LYS A 386 -25.84 -15.87 -21.67
C LYS A 386 -25.95 -15.08 -20.38
N TYR A 387 -25.44 -13.85 -20.40
CA TYR A 387 -25.70 -12.85 -19.36
C TYR A 387 -26.12 -11.53 -20.01
N ARG A 388 -26.95 -10.76 -19.30
CA ARG A 388 -27.41 -9.45 -19.76
C ARG A 388 -26.55 -8.35 -19.16
N CYS A 389 -25.84 -7.59 -20.00
CA CYS A 389 -25.14 -6.40 -19.56
C CYS A 389 -26.15 -5.29 -19.30
N LEU A 390 -26.26 -4.83 -18.04
CA LEU A 390 -27.20 -3.77 -17.67
C LEU A 390 -26.80 -2.40 -18.21
N GLU A 391 -25.48 -2.16 -18.37
CA GLU A 391 -24.95 -0.88 -18.86
C GLU A 391 -25.28 -0.66 -20.33
N HIS A 392 -25.07 -1.68 -21.16
CA HIS A 392 -25.32 -1.61 -22.61
C HIS A 392 -26.71 -2.13 -23.01
N LYS A 393 -27.46 -2.71 -22.07
CA LYS A 393 -28.76 -3.36 -22.29
C LYS A 393 -28.73 -4.46 -23.36
N THR A 394 -27.59 -5.14 -23.51
CA THR A 394 -27.34 -6.20 -24.49
C THR A 394 -27.06 -7.53 -23.81
N ASP A 395 -27.46 -8.63 -24.47
CA ASP A 395 -27.08 -9.97 -24.05
C ASP A 395 -25.75 -10.37 -24.68
N HIS A 396 -24.89 -10.99 -23.89
CA HIS A 396 -23.57 -11.47 -24.27
C HIS A 396 -23.45 -12.95 -23.93
N LEU A 397 -22.56 -13.65 -24.64
CA LEU A 397 -22.21 -15.02 -24.26
C LEU A 397 -21.30 -14.99 -23.03
N SER A 398 -21.60 -15.78 -22.01
CA SER A 398 -20.79 -15.83 -20.79
C SER A 398 -19.33 -16.24 -21.06
N GLY A 399 -19.10 -17.05 -22.10
CA GLY A 399 -17.78 -17.42 -22.59
C GLY A 399 -16.92 -16.22 -23.02
N GLU A 400 -17.51 -15.17 -23.59
CA GLU A 400 -16.79 -13.96 -24.01
C GLU A 400 -16.13 -13.23 -22.84
N LEU A 401 -16.64 -13.43 -21.61
CA LEU A 401 -16.11 -12.78 -20.41
C LEU A 401 -14.93 -13.50 -19.81
N ILE A 402 -14.90 -14.83 -19.92
CA ILE A 402 -13.99 -15.67 -19.14
C ILE A 402 -12.91 -16.34 -20.02
N GLN A 403 -13.19 -16.59 -21.30
CA GLN A 403 -12.27 -17.25 -22.22
C GLN A 403 -10.96 -16.48 -22.40
N PRO A 404 -10.97 -15.13 -22.56
CA PRO A 404 -9.72 -14.37 -22.66
C PRO A 404 -8.81 -14.54 -21.44
N TRP A 405 -9.38 -14.92 -20.28
CA TRP A 405 -8.66 -15.08 -19.02
C TRP A 405 -8.41 -16.54 -18.64
N ASN A 406 -8.71 -17.49 -19.54
CA ASN A 406 -8.57 -18.93 -19.34
C ASN A 406 -9.35 -19.47 -18.11
N PHE A 407 -10.52 -18.88 -17.81
CA PHE A 407 -11.45 -19.44 -16.82
C PHE A 407 -12.45 -20.36 -17.53
N THR A 408 -12.72 -21.52 -16.95
CA THR A 408 -13.69 -22.50 -17.45
C THR A 408 -15.00 -22.42 -16.68
N LEU A 409 -16.13 -22.45 -17.40
CA LEU A 409 -17.43 -22.75 -16.78
C LEU A 409 -17.44 -24.24 -16.47
N HIS A 410 -17.24 -24.61 -15.21
CA HIS A 410 -17.63 -25.94 -14.77
C HIS A 410 -19.14 -25.95 -14.60
N VAL A 411 -19.84 -26.30 -15.68
CA VAL A 411 -21.24 -26.69 -15.61
C VAL A 411 -21.29 -28.00 -14.81
N LYS A 412 -21.93 -27.99 -13.64
CA LYS A 412 -22.25 -29.22 -12.91
C LYS A 412 -23.31 -30.02 -13.66
#